data_AF-A0A0E1QI93-F1
#
_entry.id   AF-A0A0E1QI93-F1
#
_cell.length_a   1.000
_cell.length_b   1.000
_cell.length_c   1.000
_cell.angle_alpha   90.00
_cell.angle_beta   90.00
_cell.angle_gamma   90.00
#
_symmetry.space_group_name_H-M   'P 1'
#
loop_
_entity.id
_entity.type
_entity.pdbx_description
1 polymer ?
#
loop_
_entity_poly.entity_id
_entity_poly.type
_entity_poly.pdbx_seq_one_letter_code
_entity_poly.pdbx_strand_id
1 'polypeptide(L)'
;MKDKFKKRMVFSLLLLVLAISMSFFINGRGQKVSLNIKKKVPIYRVDTKENKISLTFDVSRGDEYIDKILDILDKNNVKATFFLVGDWIEQKPEKVKEIHDKGHEIGNHSHSHPNMSRISKERIIKDININDASIRKITGEGTKLFRFPSGEYNAEAIDTVNEIGLYSVQWDVDSIDWKEEGADLEYERIIKKTKPGSILLFHNTAKYTPDNLPRIIKELKGNGFEFVKVGDLIYKENYYIDSAGVQKKN
;
A
#
# COMPACT_ATOMS: atom_id res chain seq x y z
N MET A 1 66.04 -33.43 -33.18
CA MET A 1 65.17 -33.44 -31.98
C MET A 1 64.69 -32.06 -31.55
N LYS A 2 65.55 -31.03 -31.45
CA LYS A 2 65.18 -29.68 -30.98
C LYS A 2 64.05 -29.00 -31.77
N ASP A 3 63.96 -29.24 -33.07
CA ASP A 3 63.00 -28.56 -33.96
C ASP A 3 61.57 -29.11 -33.85
N LYS A 4 61.41 -30.43 -33.66
CA LYS A 4 60.11 -31.06 -33.35
C LYS A 4 59.59 -30.64 -31.97
N PHE A 5 60.49 -30.43 -31.01
CA PHE A 5 60.13 -29.96 -29.67
C PHE A 5 59.64 -28.50 -29.70
N LYS A 6 60.33 -27.60 -30.42
CA LYS A 6 59.88 -26.22 -30.62
C LYS A 6 58.52 -26.15 -31.33
N LYS A 7 58.29 -26.93 -32.39
CA LYS A 7 56.99 -26.98 -33.09
C LYS A 7 55.85 -27.45 -32.18
N ARG A 8 56.10 -28.46 -31.34
CA ARG A 8 55.12 -28.92 -30.33
C ARG A 8 54.84 -27.84 -29.28
N MET A 9 55.87 -27.13 -28.83
CA MET A 9 55.71 -26.06 -27.83
C MET A 9 54.91 -24.87 -28.38
N VAL A 10 55.18 -24.45 -29.64
CA VAL A 10 54.42 -23.39 -30.32
C VAL A 10 52.96 -23.82 -30.54
N PHE A 11 52.73 -25.08 -30.95
CA PHE A 11 51.37 -25.60 -31.14
C PHE A 11 50.57 -25.64 -29.82
N SER A 12 51.20 -26.06 -28.72
CA SER A 12 50.58 -26.04 -27.39
C SER A 12 50.26 -24.62 -26.91
N LEU A 13 51.14 -23.65 -27.17
CA LEU A 13 50.90 -22.23 -26.86
C LEU A 13 49.73 -21.67 -27.67
N LEU A 14 49.62 -22.01 -28.96
CA LEU A 14 48.49 -21.60 -29.80
C LEU A 14 47.16 -22.17 -29.30
N LEU A 15 47.13 -23.45 -28.89
CA LEU A 15 45.94 -24.07 -28.30
C LEU A 15 45.53 -23.41 -26.98
N LEU A 16 46.51 -23.02 -26.15
CA LEU A 16 46.24 -22.32 -24.89
C LEU A 16 45.63 -20.93 -25.14
N VAL A 17 46.18 -20.17 -26.10
CA VAL A 17 45.64 -18.86 -26.49
C VAL A 17 44.22 -19.01 -27.06
N LEU A 18 43.96 -20.06 -27.85
CA LEU A 18 42.62 -20.36 -28.37
C LEU A 18 41.63 -20.73 -27.25
N ALA A 19 42.06 -21.50 -26.25
CA ALA A 19 41.22 -21.85 -25.11
C ALA A 19 40.89 -20.62 -24.24
N ILE A 20 41.87 -19.73 -24.03
CA ILE A 20 41.67 -18.47 -23.31
C ILE A 20 40.73 -17.55 -24.09
N SER A 21 40.92 -17.38 -25.39
CA SER A 21 40.06 -16.53 -26.22
C SER A 21 38.63 -17.08 -26.29
N MET A 22 38.46 -18.40 -26.36
CA MET A 22 37.15 -19.06 -26.28
C MET A 22 36.48 -18.83 -24.91
N SER A 23 37.23 -18.90 -23.81
CA SER A 23 36.74 -18.60 -22.46
C SER A 23 36.29 -17.15 -22.33
N PHE A 24 37.04 -16.18 -22.88
CA PHE A 24 36.62 -14.78 -22.96
C PHE A 24 35.41 -14.58 -23.87
N PHE A 25 35.25 -15.35 -24.95
CA PHE A 25 34.07 -15.29 -25.82
C PHE A 25 32.80 -15.86 -25.16
N ILE A 26 32.95 -16.94 -24.38
CA ILE A 26 31.86 -17.57 -23.63
C ILE A 26 31.46 -16.69 -22.44
N ASN A 27 32.43 -16.17 -21.67
CA ASN A 27 32.17 -15.27 -20.53
C ASN A 27 31.78 -13.84 -20.96
N GLY A 28 32.23 -13.38 -22.13
CA GLY A 28 31.85 -12.09 -22.72
C GLY A 28 30.42 -12.06 -23.28
N ARG A 29 29.81 -13.24 -23.45
CA ARG A 29 28.38 -13.43 -23.75
C ARG A 29 27.53 -13.67 -22.51
N GLY A 30 27.96 -13.18 -21.35
CA GLY A 30 27.03 -12.90 -20.27
C GLY A 30 26.02 -11.86 -20.76
N GLN A 31 24.94 -12.31 -21.42
CA GLN A 31 23.76 -11.48 -21.60
C GLN A 31 23.38 -11.06 -20.19
N LYS A 32 23.60 -9.77 -19.87
CA LYS A 32 22.85 -9.13 -18.80
C LYS A 32 21.40 -9.17 -19.27
N VAL A 33 20.72 -10.27 -18.98
CA VAL A 33 19.27 -10.31 -18.95
C VAL A 33 18.92 -9.34 -17.82
N SER A 34 18.77 -8.07 -18.17
CA SER A 34 18.09 -7.12 -17.32
C SER A 34 16.66 -7.63 -17.27
N LEU A 35 16.38 -8.52 -16.32
CA LEU A 35 15.01 -8.81 -15.93
C LEU A 35 14.46 -7.46 -15.52
N ASN A 36 13.63 -6.90 -16.39
CA ASN A 36 12.92 -5.67 -16.17
C ASN A 36 11.82 -5.99 -15.14
N ILE A 37 12.23 -6.34 -13.91
CA ILE A 37 11.34 -6.59 -12.78
C ILE A 37 10.81 -5.21 -12.43
N LYS A 38 9.74 -4.79 -13.09
CA LYS A 38 8.95 -3.65 -12.64
C LYS A 38 8.58 -3.95 -11.20
N LYS A 39 9.14 -3.17 -10.27
CA LYS A 39 8.81 -3.24 -8.84
C LYS A 39 7.30 -3.09 -8.72
N LYS A 40 6.61 -4.18 -8.35
CA LYS A 40 5.18 -4.13 -8.06
C LYS A 40 5.00 -3.31 -6.78
N VAL A 41 4.09 -2.35 -6.84
CA VAL A 41 3.74 -1.47 -5.73
C VAL A 41 2.22 -1.32 -5.69
N PRO A 42 1.65 -1.15 -4.48
CA PRO A 42 0.22 -0.85 -4.30
C PRO A 42 -0.12 0.57 -4.77
N ILE A 43 -1.40 0.92 -4.69
CA ILE A 43 -1.90 2.27 -4.99
C ILE A 43 -1.57 3.19 -3.80
N TYR A 44 -0.63 4.10 -3.97
CA TYR A 44 -0.30 5.15 -2.99
C TYR A 44 -1.10 6.43 -3.23
N ARG A 45 -1.41 6.72 -4.51
CA ARG A 45 -2.10 7.93 -4.96
C ARG A 45 -2.75 7.70 -6.31
N VAL A 46 -3.76 8.48 -6.67
CA VAL A 46 -4.35 8.50 -8.02
C VAL A 46 -3.87 9.72 -8.81
N ASP A 47 -3.51 9.53 -10.08
CA ASP A 47 -3.23 10.63 -11.00
C ASP A 47 -4.55 11.13 -11.60
N THR A 48 -5.07 12.20 -11.00
CA THR A 48 -6.30 12.86 -11.43
C THR A 48 -6.14 14.37 -11.37
N LYS A 49 -6.88 15.07 -12.23
CA LYS A 49 -7.02 16.53 -12.21
C LYS A 49 -8.18 16.99 -11.32
N GLU A 50 -9.03 16.07 -10.90
CA GLU A 50 -10.10 16.37 -9.95
C GLU A 50 -9.46 16.61 -8.57
N ASN A 51 -9.87 17.66 -7.87
CA ASN A 51 -9.42 17.95 -6.51
C ASN A 51 -10.08 16.98 -5.51
N LYS A 52 -9.99 15.68 -5.74
CA LYS A 52 -10.48 14.63 -4.85
C LYS A 52 -9.33 14.06 -4.04
N ILE A 53 -9.58 13.82 -2.76
CA ILE A 53 -8.67 13.17 -1.82
C ILE A 53 -9.42 12.18 -0.96
N SER A 54 -8.72 11.20 -0.40
CA SER A 54 -9.30 10.25 0.54
C SER A 54 -8.66 10.38 1.92
N LEU A 55 -9.51 10.54 2.92
CA LEU A 55 -9.12 10.42 4.32
C LEU A 55 -9.24 8.95 4.73
N THR A 56 -8.18 8.39 5.33
CA THR A 56 -8.17 6.97 5.72
C THR A 56 -7.67 6.77 7.14
N PHE A 57 -8.20 5.76 7.81
CA PHE A 57 -7.83 5.40 9.19
C PHE A 57 -7.46 3.93 9.28
N ASP A 58 -6.29 3.63 9.84
CA ASP A 58 -5.92 2.27 10.21
C ASP A 58 -6.37 2.02 11.65
N VAL A 59 -7.16 0.96 11.84
CA VAL A 59 -7.80 0.61 13.12
C VAL A 59 -7.35 -0.78 13.54
N SER A 60 -6.45 -0.83 14.51
CA SER A 60 -5.83 -2.09 14.97
C SER A 60 -6.10 -2.44 16.43
N ARG A 61 -6.33 -1.43 17.27
CA ARG A 61 -6.55 -1.56 18.73
C ARG A 61 -7.23 -0.30 19.24
N GLY A 62 -7.78 -0.39 20.45
CA GLY A 62 -8.43 0.75 21.11
C GLY A 62 -9.66 1.27 20.35
N ASP A 63 -10.49 2.05 21.01
CA ASP A 63 -11.66 2.71 20.41
C ASP A 63 -11.89 4.11 20.99
N GLU A 64 -10.90 4.64 21.71
CA GLU A 64 -10.99 5.83 22.56
C GLU A 64 -11.43 7.08 21.79
N TYR A 65 -11.05 7.17 20.51
CA TYR A 65 -11.37 8.33 19.68
C TYR A 65 -12.24 8.03 18.47
N ILE A 66 -12.67 6.78 18.26
CA ILE A 66 -13.50 6.43 17.08
C ILE A 66 -14.77 7.27 17.04
N ASP A 67 -15.49 7.37 18.17
CA ASP A 67 -16.77 8.09 18.23
C ASP A 67 -16.59 9.57 17.93
N LYS A 68 -15.53 10.17 18.50
CA LYS A 68 -15.18 11.57 18.26
C LYS A 68 -14.80 11.80 16.80
N ILE A 69 -14.04 10.88 16.19
CA ILE A 69 -13.68 10.94 14.77
C ILE A 69 -14.95 10.89 13.91
N LEU A 70 -15.82 9.90 14.14
CA LEU A 70 -17.07 9.73 13.39
C LEU A 70 -17.99 10.96 13.50
N ASP A 71 -18.16 11.51 14.70
CA ASP A 71 -18.93 12.73 14.92
C ASP A 71 -18.36 13.92 14.15
N ILE A 72 -17.04 14.06 14.09
CA ILE A 72 -16.38 15.14 13.34
C ILE A 72 -16.57 14.95 11.84
N LEU A 73 -16.43 13.72 11.34
CA LEU A 73 -16.67 13.42 9.93
C LEU A 73 -18.10 13.75 9.52
N ASP A 74 -19.09 13.36 10.34
CA ASP A 74 -20.50 13.64 10.08
C ASP A 74 -20.81 15.14 10.16
N LYS A 75 -20.32 15.85 11.19
CA LYS A 75 -20.48 17.32 11.31
C LYS A 75 -19.91 18.07 10.12
N ASN A 76 -18.87 17.54 9.48
CA ASN A 76 -18.24 18.14 8.32
C ASN A 76 -18.77 17.57 6.99
N ASN A 77 -19.73 16.64 7.00
CA ASN A 77 -20.20 15.93 5.82
C ASN A 77 -19.04 15.37 4.99
N VAL A 78 -18.20 14.55 5.63
CA VAL A 78 -17.05 13.87 5.03
C VAL A 78 -17.23 12.36 5.24
N LYS A 79 -16.98 11.58 4.19
CA LYS A 79 -16.84 10.13 4.29
C LYS A 79 -15.38 9.74 4.12
N ALA A 80 -14.95 8.74 4.88
CA ALA A 80 -13.59 8.22 4.94
C ALA A 80 -13.59 6.71 4.69
N THR A 81 -12.39 6.14 4.57
CA THR A 81 -12.17 4.69 4.50
C THR A 81 -11.45 4.21 5.75
N PHE A 82 -12.00 3.24 6.45
CA PHE A 82 -11.42 2.63 7.65
C PHE A 82 -10.88 1.25 7.32
N PHE A 83 -9.57 1.04 7.48
CA PHE A 83 -8.92 -0.25 7.32
C PHE A 83 -8.87 -0.95 8.68
N LEU A 84 -9.66 -2.03 8.82
CA LEU A 84 -9.91 -2.66 10.13
C LEU A 84 -9.15 -3.97 10.28
N VAL A 85 -8.47 -4.16 11.42
CA VAL A 85 -7.83 -5.43 11.81
C VAL A 85 -8.88 -6.38 12.38
N GLY A 86 -8.78 -7.67 12.05
CA GLY A 86 -9.78 -8.67 12.43
C GLY A 86 -9.93 -8.84 13.95
N ASP A 87 -8.82 -8.85 14.69
CA ASP A 87 -8.84 -8.92 16.15
C ASP A 87 -9.64 -7.77 16.77
N TRP A 88 -9.61 -6.58 16.17
CA TRP A 88 -10.39 -5.42 16.62
C TRP A 88 -11.87 -5.56 16.28
N ILE A 89 -12.19 -6.08 15.09
CA ILE A 89 -13.57 -6.34 14.64
C ILE A 89 -14.29 -7.29 15.59
N GLU A 90 -13.60 -8.34 16.05
CA GLU A 90 -14.17 -9.30 17.00
C GLU A 90 -14.47 -8.69 18.38
N GLN A 91 -13.63 -7.75 18.81
CA GLN A 91 -13.79 -7.05 20.08
C GLN A 91 -14.83 -5.93 20.03
N LYS A 92 -15.02 -5.30 18.88
CA LYS A 92 -15.82 -4.08 18.69
C LYS A 92 -16.81 -4.18 17.51
N PRO A 93 -17.62 -5.25 17.38
CA PRO A 93 -18.51 -5.43 16.24
C PRO A 93 -19.56 -4.31 16.11
N GLU A 94 -19.98 -3.71 17.22
CA GLU A 94 -20.88 -2.56 17.25
C GLU A 94 -20.28 -1.32 16.59
N LYS A 95 -18.97 -1.08 16.78
CA LYS A 95 -18.27 0.06 16.15
C LYS A 95 -18.06 -0.16 14.66
N VAL A 96 -17.79 -1.40 14.25
CA VAL A 96 -17.74 -1.77 12.82
C VAL A 96 -19.09 -1.47 12.16
N LYS A 97 -20.19 -1.85 12.80
CA LYS A 97 -21.54 -1.56 12.32
C LYS A 97 -21.80 -0.06 12.24
N GLU A 98 -21.42 0.69 13.27
CA GLU A 98 -21.57 2.15 13.31
C GLU A 98 -20.82 2.86 12.17
N ILE A 99 -19.55 2.49 11.94
CA ILE A 99 -18.73 3.00 10.83
C ILE A 99 -19.46 2.77 9.50
N HIS A 100 -19.96 1.55 9.28
CA HIS A 100 -20.67 1.17 8.07
C HIS A 100 -22.01 1.91 7.91
N ASP A 101 -22.85 1.95 8.95
CA ASP A 101 -24.18 2.57 8.92
C ASP A 101 -24.09 4.10 8.70
N LYS A 102 -22.99 4.73 9.16
CA LYS A 102 -22.68 6.13 8.86
C LYS A 102 -22.19 6.32 7.42
N GLY A 103 -22.10 5.27 6.59
CA GLY A 103 -21.78 5.36 5.16
C GLY A 103 -20.29 5.50 4.85
N HIS A 104 -19.41 5.18 5.79
CA HIS A 104 -17.97 5.10 5.54
C HIS A 104 -17.63 3.80 4.80
N GLU A 105 -16.51 3.81 4.06
CA GLU A 105 -15.99 2.58 3.45
C GLU A 105 -15.20 1.78 4.48
N ILE A 106 -15.33 0.46 4.44
CA ILE A 106 -14.51 -0.46 5.23
C ILE A 106 -13.56 -1.19 4.30
N GLY A 107 -12.27 -1.08 4.60
CA GLY A 107 -11.19 -1.84 3.98
C GLY A 107 -10.66 -2.92 4.93
N ASN A 108 -10.02 -3.94 4.35
CA ASN A 108 -9.42 -5.04 5.08
C ASN A 108 -7.98 -4.68 5.49
N HIS A 109 -7.65 -4.82 6.77
CA HIS A 109 -6.30 -4.59 7.29
C HIS A 109 -5.68 -5.86 7.90
N SER A 110 -6.00 -7.01 7.31
CA SER A 110 -5.69 -8.36 7.78
C SER A 110 -6.41 -8.76 9.07
N HIS A 111 -6.40 -10.04 9.41
CA HIS A 111 -7.00 -10.52 10.64
C HIS A 111 -6.06 -10.31 11.83
N SER A 112 -4.80 -10.77 11.74
CA SER A 112 -3.87 -10.80 12.87
C SER A 112 -2.70 -9.80 12.75
N HIS A 113 -2.79 -8.83 11.84
CA HIS A 113 -1.76 -7.80 11.58
C HIS A 113 -0.32 -8.36 11.37
N PRO A 114 -0.10 -9.43 10.57
CA PRO A 114 1.24 -9.97 10.35
C PRO A 114 2.04 -9.13 9.34
N ASN A 115 3.36 -9.27 9.34
CA ASN A 115 4.17 -8.81 8.22
C ASN A 115 3.90 -9.69 7.00
N MET A 116 3.13 -9.16 6.05
CA MET A 116 2.67 -9.87 4.86
C MET A 116 3.81 -10.27 3.91
N SER A 117 4.98 -9.63 3.99
CA SER A 117 6.14 -10.00 3.17
C SER A 117 6.88 -11.26 3.67
N ARG A 118 6.50 -11.80 4.84
CA ARG A 118 7.22 -12.88 5.53
C ARG A 118 6.38 -14.14 5.74
N ILE A 119 5.19 -14.20 5.18
CA ILE A 119 4.26 -15.32 5.33
C ILE A 119 3.89 -15.87 3.95
N SER A 120 3.45 -17.13 3.89
CA SER A 120 3.12 -17.76 2.60
C SER A 120 1.84 -17.17 2.00
N LYS A 121 1.70 -17.29 0.68
CA LYS A 121 0.48 -16.96 -0.07
C LYS A 121 -0.78 -17.51 0.59
N GLU A 122 -0.79 -18.78 0.98
CA GLU A 122 -1.94 -19.44 1.60
C GLU A 122 -2.29 -18.79 2.94
N ARG A 123 -1.28 -18.38 3.71
CA ARG A 123 -1.49 -17.66 4.96
C ARG A 123 -2.05 -16.27 4.70
N ILE A 124 -1.54 -15.52 3.72
CA ILE A 124 -2.09 -14.20 3.33
C ILE A 124 -3.58 -14.34 2.99
N ILE A 125 -3.94 -15.27 2.10
CA ILE A 125 -5.32 -15.49 1.67
C ILE A 125 -6.21 -15.86 2.86
N LYS A 126 -5.75 -16.76 3.73
CA LYS A 126 -6.49 -17.16 4.92
C LYS A 126 -6.73 -15.97 5.86
N ASP A 127 -5.71 -15.17 6.13
CA ASP A 127 -5.78 -14.02 7.03
C ASP A 127 -6.77 -12.97 6.53
N ILE A 128 -6.71 -12.66 5.23
CA ILE A 128 -7.63 -11.73 4.57
C ILE A 128 -9.07 -12.26 4.61
N ASN A 129 -9.29 -13.54 4.29
CA ASN A 129 -10.63 -14.12 4.24
C ASN A 129 -11.31 -14.21 5.61
N ILE A 130 -10.54 -14.45 6.69
CA ILE A 130 -11.10 -14.43 8.05
C ILE A 130 -11.61 -13.01 8.37
N ASN A 131 -10.79 -11.99 8.10
CA ASN A 131 -11.20 -10.60 8.30
C ASN A 131 -12.44 -10.25 7.45
N ASP A 132 -12.44 -10.59 6.15
CA ASP A 132 -13.57 -10.30 5.25
C ASP A 132 -14.87 -10.98 5.71
N ALA A 133 -14.79 -12.22 6.20
CA ALA A 133 -15.94 -12.94 6.73
C ALA A 133 -16.52 -12.25 7.98
N SER A 134 -15.67 -11.76 8.88
CA SER A 134 -16.10 -11.01 10.07
C SER A 134 -16.77 -9.67 9.69
N ILE A 135 -16.21 -8.93 8.73
CA ILE A 135 -16.83 -7.69 8.22
C ILE A 135 -18.19 -8.00 7.60
N ARG A 136 -18.24 -8.95 6.66
CA ARG A 136 -19.46 -9.32 5.94
C ARG A 136 -20.57 -9.81 6.87
N LYS A 137 -20.24 -10.51 7.95
CA LYS A 137 -21.20 -10.93 8.97
C LYS A 137 -21.89 -9.74 9.64
N ILE A 138 -21.20 -8.61 9.81
CA ILE A 138 -21.69 -7.41 10.49
C ILE A 138 -22.40 -6.47 9.52
N THR A 139 -21.81 -6.25 8.34
CA THR A 139 -22.26 -5.22 7.38
C THR A 139 -23.17 -5.78 6.29
N GLY A 140 -23.14 -7.09 6.04
CA GLY A 140 -23.76 -7.73 4.89
C GLY A 140 -22.90 -7.70 3.61
N GLU A 141 -21.77 -6.98 3.62
CA GLU A 141 -20.94 -6.72 2.45
C GLU A 141 -19.46 -7.11 2.69
N GLY A 142 -18.83 -7.66 1.66
CA GLY A 142 -17.38 -7.92 1.68
C GLY A 142 -16.56 -6.69 1.30
N THR A 143 -15.28 -6.74 1.60
CA THR A 143 -14.31 -5.69 1.29
C THR A 143 -13.83 -5.76 -0.17
N LYS A 144 -13.39 -4.62 -0.69
CA LYS A 144 -12.73 -4.50 -2.02
C LYS A 144 -11.32 -3.95 -1.94
N LEU A 145 -10.95 -3.40 -0.79
CA LEU A 145 -9.68 -2.76 -0.56
C LEU A 145 -8.92 -3.51 0.52
N PHE A 146 -7.61 -3.60 0.34
CA PHE A 146 -6.70 -4.16 1.32
C PHE A 146 -5.52 -3.23 1.56
N ARG A 147 -5.16 -3.01 2.82
CA ARG A 147 -3.96 -2.27 3.23
C ARG A 147 -3.01 -3.18 3.98
N PHE A 148 -1.75 -3.20 3.55
CA PHE A 148 -0.74 -4.04 4.18
C PHE A 148 -0.39 -3.53 5.59
N PRO A 149 -0.47 -4.38 6.63
CA PRO A 149 0.01 -4.08 7.97
C PRO A 149 1.40 -3.44 7.98
N SER A 150 1.58 -2.38 8.77
CA SER A 150 2.84 -1.63 8.90
C SER A 150 3.43 -1.09 7.59
N GLY A 151 2.68 -1.10 6.49
CA GLY A 151 3.22 -0.76 5.17
C GLY A 151 4.12 -1.83 4.56
N GLU A 152 4.19 -3.04 5.14
CA GLU A 152 5.17 -4.07 4.78
C GLU A 152 4.63 -5.08 3.75
N TYR A 153 5.26 -5.13 2.57
CA TYR A 153 4.84 -6.02 1.48
C TYR A 153 6.02 -6.40 0.57
N ASN A 154 5.82 -7.44 -0.23
CA ASN A 154 6.68 -7.80 -1.36
C ASN A 154 5.82 -8.03 -2.62
N ALA A 155 6.46 -8.36 -3.76
CA ALA A 155 5.74 -8.57 -5.01
C ALA A 155 4.73 -9.73 -4.94
N GLU A 156 5.07 -10.83 -4.26
CA GLU A 156 4.20 -11.99 -4.09
C GLU A 156 2.95 -11.65 -3.26
N ALA A 157 3.10 -10.86 -2.20
CA ALA A 157 2.00 -10.41 -1.37
C ALA A 157 1.04 -9.50 -2.15
N ILE A 158 1.56 -8.57 -2.96
CA ILE A 158 0.75 -7.73 -3.86
C ILE A 158 -0.01 -8.60 -4.86
N ASP A 159 0.67 -9.54 -5.51
CA ASP A 159 0.04 -10.44 -6.48
C ASP A 159 -1.05 -11.26 -5.83
N THR A 160 -0.79 -11.80 -4.64
CA THR A 160 -1.78 -12.58 -3.89
C THR A 160 -3.04 -11.78 -3.60
N VAL A 161 -2.91 -10.54 -3.12
CA VAL A 161 -4.06 -9.65 -2.84
C VAL A 161 -4.85 -9.33 -4.11
N ASN A 162 -4.15 -9.04 -5.21
CA ASN A 162 -4.78 -8.71 -6.48
C ASN A 162 -5.47 -9.93 -7.12
N GLU A 163 -4.87 -11.12 -7.02
CA GLU A 163 -5.42 -12.38 -7.56
C GLU A 163 -6.75 -12.78 -6.89
N ILE A 164 -6.92 -12.45 -5.60
CA ILE A 164 -8.19 -12.66 -4.89
C ILE A 164 -9.19 -11.51 -5.08
N GLY A 165 -8.90 -10.58 -5.99
CA GLY A 165 -9.83 -9.54 -6.43
C GLY A 165 -9.92 -8.30 -5.54
N LEU A 166 -8.91 -8.06 -4.68
CA LEU A 166 -8.81 -6.86 -3.85
C LEU A 166 -7.83 -5.86 -4.45
N TYR A 167 -8.10 -4.57 -4.26
CA TYR A 167 -7.16 -3.51 -4.59
C TYR A 167 -6.21 -3.26 -3.41
N SER A 168 -4.91 -3.44 -3.64
CA SER A 168 -3.89 -3.09 -2.66
C SER A 168 -3.69 -1.56 -2.58
N VAL A 169 -3.93 -0.97 -1.41
CA VAL A 169 -3.89 0.49 -1.18
C VAL A 169 -2.96 0.83 -0.02
N GLN A 170 -2.18 1.91 -0.18
CA GLN A 170 -1.36 2.53 0.86
C GLN A 170 -1.71 4.02 0.98
N TRP A 171 -0.73 4.90 1.19
CA TRP A 171 -0.91 6.34 1.40
C TRP A 171 0.32 7.10 0.89
N ASP A 172 0.12 8.21 0.20
CA ASP A 172 1.22 9.12 -0.16
C ASP A 172 1.42 10.25 0.87
N VAL A 173 0.40 10.52 1.68
CA VAL A 173 0.42 11.54 2.73
C VAL A 173 0.26 10.87 4.11
N ASP A 174 1.34 10.85 4.88
CA ASP A 174 1.37 10.29 6.22
C ASP A 174 1.32 11.40 7.29
N SER A 175 0.34 11.32 8.19
CA SER A 175 0.22 12.21 9.36
C SER A 175 1.35 11.97 10.36
N ILE A 176 1.83 10.73 10.47
CA ILE A 176 2.75 10.25 11.51
C ILE A 176 2.18 10.58 12.91
N ASP A 177 0.86 10.50 13.03
CA ASP A 177 0.06 10.81 14.22
C ASP A 177 0.35 9.87 15.40
N TRP A 178 0.67 8.61 15.11
CA TRP A 178 1.06 7.58 16.08
C TRP A 178 2.30 7.92 16.92
N LYS A 179 3.11 8.90 16.51
CA LYS A 179 4.25 9.39 17.30
C LYS A 179 3.87 10.45 18.33
N GLU A 180 2.67 11.03 18.23
CA GLU A 180 2.20 12.07 19.16
C GLU A 180 3.17 13.25 19.31
N GLU A 181 3.78 13.69 18.20
CA GLU A 181 4.76 14.80 18.19
C GLU A 181 4.11 16.19 18.27
N GLY A 182 2.78 16.26 18.28
CA GLY A 182 2.00 17.49 18.45
C GLY A 182 1.07 17.79 17.27
N ALA A 183 -0.07 18.44 17.58
CA ALA A 183 -1.13 18.71 16.62
C ALA A 183 -0.67 19.58 15.42
N ASP A 184 0.19 20.58 15.65
CA ASP A 184 0.68 21.48 14.59
C ASP A 184 1.59 20.76 13.59
N LEU A 185 2.45 19.86 14.07
CA LEU A 185 3.32 19.09 13.19
C LEU A 185 2.52 18.10 12.33
N GLU A 186 1.51 17.46 12.93
CA GLU A 186 0.55 16.61 12.20
C GLU A 186 -0.18 17.43 11.12
N TYR A 187 -0.70 18.61 11.48
CA TYR A 187 -1.40 19.51 10.54
C TYR A 187 -0.51 19.92 9.36
N GLU A 188 0.69 20.43 9.65
CA GLU A 188 1.64 20.90 8.62
C GLU A 188 2.04 19.76 7.65
N ARG A 189 2.23 18.54 8.16
CA ARG A 189 2.54 17.38 7.31
C ARG A 189 1.42 17.10 6.31
N ILE A 190 0.17 17.16 6.77
CA ILE A 190 -1.00 16.89 5.94
C ILE A 190 -1.17 17.99 4.89
N ILE A 191 -1.25 19.26 5.32
CA ILE A 191 -1.55 20.37 4.41
C ILE A 191 -0.45 20.53 3.36
N LYS A 192 0.84 20.45 3.75
CA LYS A 192 1.97 20.64 2.84
C LYS A 192 2.08 19.56 1.75
N LYS A 193 1.69 18.33 2.05
CA LYS A 193 1.89 17.18 1.15
C LYS A 193 0.65 16.85 0.32
N THR A 194 -0.53 17.30 0.74
CA THR A 194 -1.80 17.00 0.07
C THR A 194 -1.87 17.64 -1.30
N LYS A 195 -2.31 16.85 -2.28
CA LYS A 195 -2.48 17.21 -3.70
C LYS A 195 -3.62 16.38 -4.31
N PRO A 196 -4.10 16.71 -5.53
CA PRO A 196 -5.11 15.91 -6.21
C PRO A 196 -4.77 14.41 -6.24
N GLY A 197 -5.75 13.60 -5.85
CA GLY A 197 -5.66 12.15 -5.79
C GLY A 197 -4.96 11.57 -4.56
N SER A 198 -4.61 12.38 -3.57
CA SER A 198 -3.92 11.93 -2.35
C SER A 198 -4.76 10.98 -1.49
N ILE A 199 -4.08 10.01 -0.87
CA ILE A 199 -4.64 9.13 0.15
C ILE A 199 -3.89 9.42 1.44
N LEU A 200 -4.62 9.93 2.44
CA LEU A 200 -4.09 10.41 3.70
C LEU A 200 -4.24 9.34 4.78
N LEU A 201 -3.17 9.01 5.51
CA LEU A 201 -3.17 8.03 6.60
C LEU A 201 -3.27 8.71 7.98
N PHE A 202 -4.17 8.18 8.80
CA PHE A 202 -4.32 8.45 10.23
C PHE A 202 -4.62 7.15 10.99
N HIS A 203 -4.67 7.21 12.31
CA HIS A 203 -4.97 6.10 13.21
C HIS A 203 -6.03 6.48 14.23
N ASN A 204 -6.84 5.50 14.66
CA ASN A 204 -7.93 5.72 15.59
C ASN A 204 -7.50 6.00 17.05
N THR A 205 -6.25 5.68 17.41
CA THR A 205 -5.74 5.88 18.77
C THR A 205 -4.86 7.11 18.90
N ALA A 206 -4.67 7.88 17.82
CA ALA A 206 -3.76 9.01 17.84
C ALA A 206 -4.33 10.19 18.63
N LYS A 207 -3.65 10.58 19.70
CA LYS A 207 -4.12 11.60 20.66
C LYS A 207 -4.55 12.93 20.04
N TYR A 208 -3.78 13.44 19.07
CA TYR A 208 -4.01 14.79 18.52
C TYR A 208 -4.99 14.79 17.33
N THR A 209 -5.07 13.69 16.59
CA THR A 209 -5.83 13.61 15.34
C THR A 209 -7.30 14.05 15.48
N PRO A 210 -8.08 13.62 16.49
CA PRO A 210 -9.47 14.01 16.59
C PRO A 210 -9.66 15.53 16.67
N ASP A 211 -8.84 16.22 17.47
CA ASP A 211 -8.94 17.69 17.59
C ASP A 211 -8.31 18.43 16.40
N ASN A 212 -7.46 17.76 15.64
CA ASN A 212 -6.80 18.31 14.46
C ASN A 212 -7.69 18.21 13.20
N LEU A 213 -8.50 17.16 13.10
CA LEU A 213 -9.35 16.86 11.94
C LEU A 213 -10.24 18.05 11.51
N PRO A 214 -10.95 18.79 12.40
CA PRO A 214 -11.80 19.89 11.98
C PRO A 214 -11.02 20.97 11.21
N ARG A 215 -9.80 21.33 11.67
CA ARG A 215 -9.00 22.35 10.98
C ARG A 215 -8.38 21.82 9.69
N ILE A 216 -7.96 20.55 9.66
CA ILE A 216 -7.47 19.89 8.43
C ILE A 216 -8.57 19.87 7.37
N ILE A 217 -9.77 19.42 7.73
CA ILE A 217 -10.91 19.33 6.82
C ILE A 217 -11.29 20.72 6.30
N LYS A 218 -11.36 21.71 7.20
CA LYS A 218 -11.65 23.10 6.82
C LYS A 218 -10.65 23.66 5.82
N GLU A 219 -9.35 23.49 6.08
CA GLU A 219 -8.28 23.99 5.21
C GLU A 219 -8.33 23.32 3.83
N LEU A 220 -8.42 21.98 3.80
CA LEU A 220 -8.45 21.25 2.53
C LEU A 220 -9.71 21.55 1.71
N LYS A 221 -10.90 21.66 2.35
CA LYS A 221 -12.11 22.14 1.66
C LYS A 221 -11.95 23.57 1.15
N GLY A 222 -11.33 24.46 1.93
CA GLY A 222 -11.03 25.83 1.53
C GLY A 222 -10.11 25.90 0.32
N ASN A 223 -9.20 24.95 0.19
CA ASN A 223 -8.32 24.76 -0.98
C ASN A 223 -9.01 24.03 -2.15
N GLY A 224 -10.32 23.79 -2.06
CA GLY A 224 -11.13 23.21 -3.13
C GLY A 224 -11.11 21.69 -3.21
N PHE A 225 -10.63 21.00 -2.17
CA PHE A 225 -10.65 19.54 -2.13
C PHE A 225 -12.03 18.98 -1.73
N GLU A 226 -12.45 17.96 -2.47
CA GLU A 226 -13.56 17.07 -2.14
C GLU A 226 -13.01 15.81 -1.46
N PHE A 227 -13.65 15.40 -0.36
CA PHE A 227 -13.31 14.17 0.33
C PHE A 227 -14.19 13.03 -0.17
N VAL A 228 -13.54 11.99 -0.69
CA VAL A 228 -14.20 10.78 -1.20
C VAL A 228 -13.64 9.54 -0.52
N LYS A 229 -14.38 8.43 -0.56
CA LYS A 229 -13.87 7.11 -0.13
C LYS A 229 -12.79 6.65 -1.12
N VAL A 230 -11.83 5.84 -0.66
CA VAL A 230 -10.77 5.30 -1.52
C VAL A 230 -11.37 4.58 -2.74
N GLY A 231 -12.41 3.75 -2.55
CA GLY A 231 -13.07 3.02 -3.64
C GLY A 231 -13.71 3.92 -4.70
N ASP A 232 -14.01 5.18 -4.38
CA ASP A 232 -14.53 6.19 -5.31
C ASP A 232 -13.40 7.00 -5.96
N LEU A 233 -12.21 7.02 -5.35
CA LEU A 233 -11.03 7.71 -5.85
C LEU A 233 -10.27 6.89 -6.90
N ILE A 234 -10.13 5.58 -6.67
CA ILE A 234 -9.28 4.71 -7.50
C ILE A 234 -9.94 4.34 -8.83
N TYR A 235 -9.11 4.14 -9.86
CA TYR A 235 -9.54 3.55 -11.11
C TYR A 235 -9.72 2.03 -10.92
N LYS A 236 -10.83 1.49 -11.43
CA LYS A 236 -11.16 0.06 -11.33
C LYS A 236 -10.81 -0.71 -12.60
N GLU A 237 -10.69 0.01 -13.71
CA GLU A 237 -10.45 -0.52 -15.05
C GLU A 237 -9.45 0.37 -15.79
N ASN A 238 -8.78 -0.18 -16.81
CA ASN A 238 -7.94 0.56 -17.75
C ASN A 238 -6.90 1.47 -17.07
N TYR A 239 -6.20 0.95 -16.07
CA TYR A 239 -5.15 1.66 -15.35
C TYR A 239 -3.85 0.86 -15.28
N TYR A 240 -2.77 1.55 -14.95
CA TYR A 240 -1.51 0.97 -14.48
C TYR A 240 -1.03 1.71 -13.23
N ILE A 241 -0.10 1.10 -12.48
CA ILE A 241 0.54 1.74 -11.32
C ILE A 241 2.02 1.93 -11.69
N ASP A 242 2.51 3.16 -11.59
CA ASP A 242 3.93 3.44 -11.83
C ASP A 242 4.82 3.05 -10.64
N SER A 243 6.14 3.14 -10.79
CA SER A 243 7.09 2.73 -9.76
C SER A 243 7.02 3.56 -8.47
N ALA A 244 6.35 4.72 -8.49
CA ALA A 244 6.11 5.56 -7.33
C ALA A 244 4.77 5.24 -6.64
N GLY A 245 4.03 4.24 -7.11
CA GLY A 245 2.73 3.87 -6.55
C GLY A 245 1.59 4.77 -7.03
N VAL A 246 1.82 5.58 -8.08
CA VAL A 246 0.76 6.43 -8.62
C VAL A 246 -0.06 5.62 -9.63
N GLN A 247 -1.36 5.50 -9.37
CA GLN A 247 -2.31 4.89 -10.27
C GLN A 247 -2.68 5.86 -11.40
N LYS A 248 -2.54 5.43 -12.65
CA LYS A 248 -2.74 6.24 -13.85
C LYS A 248 -3.66 5.52 -14.82
N LYS A 249 -4.51 6.25 -15.53
CA LYS A 249 -5.24 5.68 -16.67
C LYS A 249 -4.26 5.30 -17.79
N ASN A 250 -4.55 4.20 -18.47
CA ASN A 250 -3.86 3.81 -19.70
C ASN A 250 -4.11 4.82 -20.84
#